data_AF-A0A2V8IA40-F1
#
_entry.id   AF-A0A2V8IA40-F1
#
_cell.length_a   1.000
_cell.length_b   1.000
_cell.length_c   1.000
_cell.angle_alpha   90.00
_cell.angle_beta   90.00
_cell.angle_gamma   90.00
#
_symmetry.space_group_name_H-M   'P 1'
#
loop_
_entity.id
_entity.type
_entity.pdbx_description
1 polymer ?
#
loop_
_entity_poly.entity_id
_entity_poly.type
_entity_poly.pdbx_seq_one_letter_code
_entity_poly.pdbx_strand_id
1 'polypeptide(L)'
;MCQSGKVSLSVVIIFSFAASLLTAAKKEYFTEDEQDLIRDAQELSQRVPVYFKLAERRLIFLGLMEKSEKEKEKERQEKQKREREKKKAGDTRATANKVDPDDTSYLADFTSAELLRGYIEALDEVTSNIDYAYSRKLDVRDSLEDLEKFTLETIPVLEKFKPKNDIERVAIEEAIEKAKDTQAETKEALRSVPKTEKKRKQQ
;
A
#
# COMPACT_ATOMS: atom_id res chain seq x y z
N MET A 1 37.36 -59.70 -31.50
CA MET A 1 36.02 -59.90 -32.09
C MET A 1 35.01 -59.96 -30.95
N CYS A 2 34.00 -59.09 -31.03
CA CYS A 2 32.63 -59.10 -30.47
C CYS A 2 32.38 -59.67 -29.06
N GLN A 3 31.92 -58.93 -28.04
CA GLN A 3 30.70 -58.11 -27.80
C GLN A 3 29.71 -58.83 -26.83
N SER A 4 29.01 -57.99 -26.04
CA SER A 4 27.84 -58.28 -25.17
C SER A 4 28.18 -58.81 -23.78
N GLY A 5 27.86 -58.14 -22.66
CA GLY A 5 26.90 -57.07 -22.40
C GLY A 5 26.15 -57.44 -21.11
N LYS A 6 26.05 -56.52 -20.15
CA LYS A 6 25.00 -56.47 -19.12
C LYS A 6 25.16 -55.18 -18.31
N VAL A 7 24.13 -54.34 -18.44
CA VAL A 7 23.90 -53.08 -17.73
C VAL A 7 23.61 -53.38 -16.26
N SER A 8 24.07 -52.57 -15.31
CA SER A 8 23.35 -52.42 -14.04
C SER A 8 23.69 -51.13 -13.29
N LEU A 9 22.70 -50.23 -13.32
CA LEU A 9 22.21 -49.41 -12.22
C LEU A 9 23.14 -48.33 -11.62
N SER A 10 23.23 -47.20 -12.31
CA SER A 10 23.52 -45.91 -11.69
C SER A 10 22.35 -45.51 -10.77
N VAL A 11 22.59 -45.52 -9.46
CA VAL A 11 21.68 -44.94 -8.46
C VAL A 11 21.79 -43.42 -8.58
N VAL A 12 20.87 -42.83 -9.33
CA VAL A 12 20.64 -41.39 -9.35
C VAL A 12 19.71 -41.08 -8.19
N ILE A 13 20.26 -40.55 -7.10
CA ILE A 13 19.49 -39.99 -6.00
C ILE A 13 18.93 -38.65 -6.49
N ILE A 14 17.75 -38.69 -7.10
CA ILE A 14 16.87 -37.55 -7.25
C ILE A 14 15.70 -37.80 -6.29
N PHE A 15 15.76 -37.19 -5.12
CA PHE A 15 14.58 -36.92 -4.31
C PHE A 15 14.71 -35.49 -3.81
N SER A 16 14.17 -34.58 -4.61
CA SER A 16 12.89 -33.93 -4.31
C SER A 16 13.12 -32.83 -3.28
N PHE A 17 13.48 -31.67 -3.82
CA PHE A 17 13.42 -30.38 -3.17
C PHE A 17 11.98 -30.19 -2.69
N ALA A 18 11.70 -30.58 -1.45
CA ALA A 18 10.55 -30.09 -0.72
C ALA A 18 10.83 -28.61 -0.44
N ALA A 19 10.58 -27.77 -1.43
CA ALA A 19 10.31 -26.36 -1.19
C ALA A 19 9.06 -26.35 -0.31
N SER A 20 9.27 -26.32 1.00
CA SER A 20 8.29 -25.83 1.94
C SER A 20 7.99 -24.40 1.51
N LEU A 21 7.01 -24.25 0.63
CA LEU A 21 6.29 -23.00 0.45
C LEU A 21 5.62 -22.75 1.81
N LEU A 22 6.33 -22.05 2.69
CA LEU A 22 5.70 -21.22 3.69
C LEU A 22 4.94 -20.15 2.91
N THR A 23 3.75 -20.49 2.41
CA THR A 23 2.72 -19.49 2.19
C THR A 23 2.35 -19.03 3.59
N ALA A 24 3.13 -18.08 4.14
CA ALA A 24 2.68 -17.30 5.27
C ALA A 24 1.30 -16.77 4.87
N ALA A 25 0.25 -17.19 5.59
CA ALA A 25 -1.08 -16.69 5.36
C ALA A 25 -0.98 -15.16 5.28
N LYS A 26 -1.37 -14.57 4.15
CA LYS A 26 -1.30 -13.13 3.92
C LYS A 26 -2.17 -12.53 5.03
N LYS A 27 -1.53 -12.06 6.11
CA LYS A 27 -2.24 -11.42 7.19
C LYS A 27 -2.76 -10.13 6.59
N GLU A 28 -4.08 -10.00 6.49
CA GLU A 28 -4.69 -8.76 6.02
C GLU A 28 -4.42 -7.69 7.09
N TYR A 29 -3.64 -6.67 6.74
CA TYR A 29 -3.33 -5.56 7.65
C TYR A 29 -4.30 -4.39 7.46
N PHE A 30 -5.25 -4.51 6.53
CA PHE A 30 -6.39 -3.60 6.38
C PHE A 30 -7.62 -4.14 7.12
N THR A 31 -8.27 -3.27 7.88
CA THR A 31 -9.57 -3.58 8.51
C THR A 31 -10.69 -3.64 7.45
N GLU A 32 -11.83 -4.25 7.78
CA GLU A 32 -12.99 -4.28 6.89
C GLU A 32 -13.44 -2.87 6.46
N ASP A 33 -13.43 -1.90 7.38
CA ASP A 33 -13.77 -0.50 7.07
C ASP A 33 -12.77 0.12 6.07
N GLU A 34 -11.48 -0.18 6.21
CA GLU A 34 -10.46 0.27 5.25
C GLU A 34 -10.63 -0.42 3.89
N GLN A 35 -10.98 -1.70 3.88
CA GLN A 35 -11.28 -2.43 2.65
C GLN A 35 -12.51 -1.85 1.95
N ASP A 36 -13.54 -1.44 2.68
CA ASP A 36 -14.71 -0.78 2.09
C ASP A 36 -14.35 0.57 1.48
N LEU A 37 -13.47 1.35 2.11
CA LEU A 37 -12.92 2.59 1.51
C LEU A 37 -12.18 2.31 0.19
N ILE A 38 -11.39 1.23 0.15
CA ILE A 38 -10.66 0.80 -1.05
C ILE A 38 -11.64 0.34 -2.15
N ARG A 39 -12.67 -0.42 -1.78
CA ARG A 39 -13.70 -0.92 -2.71
C ARG A 39 -14.52 0.22 -3.31
N ASP A 40 -14.84 1.24 -2.52
CA ASP A 40 -15.55 2.44 -2.97
C ASP A 40 -14.71 3.27 -3.94
N ALA A 41 -13.37 3.22 -3.83
CA ALA A 41 -12.44 3.86 -4.77
C ALA A 41 -12.22 2.98 -6.02
N GLN A 42 -13.08 3.14 -7.01
CA GLN A 42 -13.07 2.29 -8.22
C GLN A 42 -11.94 2.64 -9.20
N GLU A 43 -11.66 3.92 -9.40
CA GLU A 43 -10.65 4.39 -10.35
C GLU A 43 -9.26 4.47 -9.72
N LEU A 44 -8.19 4.23 -10.52
CA LEU A 44 -6.80 4.31 -10.04
C LEU A 44 -6.51 5.66 -9.37
N SER A 45 -6.97 6.76 -9.99
CA SER A 45 -6.80 8.14 -9.51
C SER A 45 -7.48 8.41 -8.16
N GLN A 46 -8.41 7.56 -7.74
CA GLN A 46 -9.07 7.64 -6.45
C GLN A 46 -8.46 6.66 -5.46
N ARG A 47 -8.12 5.45 -5.93
CA ARG A 47 -7.64 4.35 -5.10
C ARG A 47 -6.23 4.55 -4.59
N VAL A 48 -5.30 5.03 -5.42
CA VAL A 48 -3.92 5.31 -5.01
C VAL A 48 -3.86 6.30 -3.83
N PRO A 49 -4.57 7.44 -3.87
CA PRO A 49 -4.68 8.32 -2.70
C PRO A 49 -5.26 7.68 -1.43
N VAL A 50 -6.17 6.71 -1.57
CA VAL A 50 -6.71 5.99 -0.39
C VAL A 50 -5.59 5.18 0.27
N TYR A 51 -4.83 4.39 -0.48
CA TYR A 51 -3.71 3.63 0.09
C TYR A 51 -2.66 4.54 0.73
N PHE A 52 -2.32 5.68 0.14
CA PHE A 52 -1.41 6.65 0.76
C PHE A 52 -1.96 7.15 2.10
N LYS A 53 -3.24 7.54 2.16
CA LYS A 53 -3.85 7.92 3.44
C LYS A 53 -3.79 6.82 4.49
N LEU A 54 -4.05 5.56 4.10
CA LEU A 54 -3.98 4.42 5.02
C LEU A 54 -2.56 4.19 5.54
N ALA A 55 -1.56 4.33 4.67
CA ALA A 55 -0.14 4.27 5.03
C ALA A 55 0.26 5.42 5.95
N GLU A 56 -0.12 6.66 5.63
CA GLU A 56 0.15 7.86 6.44
C GLU A 56 -0.46 7.75 7.83
N ARG A 57 -1.71 7.29 7.95
CA ARG A 57 -2.38 7.11 9.24
C ARG A 57 -1.59 6.18 10.17
N ARG A 58 -1.04 5.10 9.62
CA ARG A 58 -0.18 4.17 10.37
C ARG A 58 1.10 4.87 10.84
N LEU A 59 1.77 5.63 9.98
CA LEU A 59 2.99 6.37 10.35
C LEU A 59 2.72 7.50 11.35
N ILE A 60 1.59 8.20 11.23
CA ILE A 60 1.12 9.21 12.18
C ILE A 60 0.82 8.56 13.54
N PHE A 61 0.14 7.41 13.54
CA PHE A 61 -0.18 6.67 14.77
C PHE A 61 1.09 6.19 15.49
N LEU A 62 2.12 5.78 14.73
CA LEU A 62 3.45 5.46 15.26
C LEU A 62 4.22 6.69 15.77
N GLY A 63 3.69 7.90 15.62
CA GLY A 63 4.33 9.15 16.03
C GLY A 63 5.51 9.56 15.14
N LEU A 64 5.57 9.04 13.91
CA LEU A 64 6.65 9.31 12.96
C LEU A 64 6.36 10.50 12.06
N MET A 65 5.08 10.78 11.79
CA MET A 65 4.62 11.89 10.96
C MET A 65 3.62 12.75 11.70
N GLU A 66 3.61 14.04 11.38
CA GLU A 66 2.52 14.93 11.76
C GLU A 66 1.56 15.05 10.58
N LYS A 67 0.24 15.03 10.85
CA LYS A 67 -0.76 15.40 9.84
C LYS A 67 -0.42 16.80 9.31
N SER A 68 -0.27 16.93 8.00
CA SER A 68 0.00 18.24 7.40
C SER A 68 -1.18 19.19 7.62
N GLU A 69 -0.93 20.49 7.78
CA GLU A 69 -2.00 21.49 7.94
C GLU A 69 -2.98 21.49 6.76
N LYS A 70 -2.49 21.19 5.55
CA LYS A 70 -3.31 21.07 4.34
C LYS A 70 -4.28 19.90 4.41
N GLU A 71 -3.85 18.79 5.01
CA GLU A 71 -4.67 17.60 5.18
C GLU A 71 -5.69 17.78 6.30
N LYS A 72 -5.28 18.38 7.43
CA LYS A 72 -6.21 18.80 8.50
C LYS A 72 -7.30 19.74 7.96
N GLU A 73 -6.94 20.68 7.09
CA GLU A 73 -7.90 21.59 6.48
C GLU A 73 -8.85 20.86 5.50
N LYS A 74 -8.34 19.90 4.73
CA LYS A 74 -9.16 19.06 3.85
C LYS A 74 -10.13 18.18 4.63
N GLU A 75 -9.68 17.55 5.72
CA GLU A 75 -10.54 16.79 6.65
C GLU A 75 -11.63 17.68 7.24
N ARG A 76 -11.29 18.92 7.66
CA ARG A 76 -12.28 19.90 8.16
C ARG A 76 -13.32 20.25 7.10
N GLN A 77 -12.90 20.49 5.86
CA GLN A 77 -13.82 20.79 4.76
C GLN A 77 -14.71 19.60 4.39
N GLU A 78 -14.16 18.39 4.35
CA GLU A 78 -14.91 17.16 4.11
C GLU A 78 -15.87 16.86 5.28
N LYS A 79 -15.47 17.10 6.53
CA LYS A 79 -16.34 16.97 7.70
C LYS A 79 -17.49 17.98 7.66
N GLN A 80 -17.20 19.25 7.36
CA GLN A 80 -18.24 20.27 7.18
C GLN A 80 -19.19 19.94 6.02
N LYS A 81 -18.67 19.40 4.91
CA LYS A 81 -19.49 18.95 3.77
C LYS A 81 -20.40 17.79 4.16
N ARG A 82 -19.86 16.77 4.85
CA ARG A 82 -20.62 15.63 5.37
C ARG A 82 -21.71 16.06 6.36
N GLU A 83 -21.41 16.98 7.28
CA GLU A 83 -22.40 17.53 8.20
C GLU A 83 -23.51 18.30 7.47
N ARG A 84 -23.16 19.07 6.43
CA ARG A 84 -24.15 19.76 5.59
C ARG A 84 -25.02 18.78 4.80
N GLU A 85 -24.44 17.69 4.30
CA GLU A 85 -25.16 16.63 3.59
C GLU A 85 -26.09 15.85 4.53
N LYS A 86 -25.63 15.49 5.74
CA LYS A 86 -26.47 14.88 6.79
C LYS A 86 -27.65 15.78 7.18
N LYS A 87 -27.42 17.10 7.30
CA LYS A 87 -28.50 18.07 7.57
C LYS A 87 -29.49 18.23 6.42
N LYS A 88 -29.07 18.00 5.16
CA LYS A 88 -29.93 18.10 3.97
C LYS A 88 -30.69 16.81 3.65
N ALA A 89 -30.10 15.65 3.94
CA ALA A 89 -30.68 14.34 3.60
C ALA A 89 -31.86 13.93 4.51
N GLY A 90 -32.04 14.61 5.65
CA GLY A 90 -32.96 14.15 6.69
C GLY A 90 -32.44 12.86 7.34
N ASP A 91 -32.80 12.62 8.60
CA ASP A 91 -32.34 11.46 9.38
C ASP A 91 -32.87 10.14 8.80
N THR A 92 -32.24 9.68 7.72
CA THR A 92 -32.45 8.36 7.15
C THR A 92 -31.45 7.43 7.81
N ARG A 93 -32.00 6.50 8.59
CA ARG A 93 -31.35 5.45 9.38
C ARG A 93 -30.23 4.68 8.66
N ALA A 94 -30.17 4.75 7.33
CA ALA A 94 -29.13 4.16 6.48
C ALA A 94 -27.75 4.87 6.55
N THR A 95 -27.66 6.09 7.09
CA THR A 95 -26.39 6.85 7.16
C THR A 95 -25.80 6.98 8.57
N ALA A 96 -26.47 6.43 9.59
CA ALA A 96 -26.13 6.61 11.00
C ALA A 96 -24.90 5.81 11.47
N ASN A 97 -24.52 4.74 10.76
CA ASN A 97 -23.44 3.84 11.19
C ASN A 97 -22.13 3.99 10.41
N LYS A 98 -21.98 5.01 9.55
CA LYS A 98 -20.68 5.25 8.91
C LYS A 98 -19.72 5.81 9.96
N VAL A 99 -18.81 4.97 10.44
CA VAL A 99 -17.63 5.33 11.24
C VAL A 99 -16.97 6.54 10.58
N ASP A 100 -16.51 7.52 11.37
CA ASP A 100 -15.78 8.66 10.83
C ASP A 100 -14.56 8.08 10.08
N PRO A 101 -14.47 8.21 8.74
CA PRO A 101 -13.39 7.58 8.00
C PRO A 101 -12.04 8.16 8.38
N ASP A 102 -11.97 9.24 9.16
CA ASP A 102 -10.74 9.83 9.71
C ASP A 102 -10.47 9.40 11.16
N ASP A 103 -11.31 8.55 11.75
CA ASP A 103 -11.07 7.93 13.05
C ASP A 103 -9.91 6.93 12.94
N THR A 104 -8.84 7.15 13.70
CA THR A 104 -7.68 6.25 13.76
C THR A 104 -7.64 5.43 15.06
N SER A 105 -8.71 5.46 15.87
CA SER A 105 -8.75 4.76 17.17
C SER A 105 -8.59 3.25 17.02
N TYR A 106 -9.12 2.66 15.94
CA TYR A 106 -8.98 1.24 15.63
C TYR A 106 -7.52 0.79 15.43
N LEU A 107 -6.60 1.71 15.09
CA LEU A 107 -5.19 1.38 14.95
C LEU A 107 -4.54 0.99 16.28
N ALA A 108 -5.18 1.30 17.42
CA ALA A 108 -4.71 0.88 18.74
C ALA A 108 -4.77 -0.64 18.95
N ASP A 109 -5.55 -1.36 18.15
CA ASP A 109 -5.64 -2.82 18.20
C ASP A 109 -4.45 -3.51 17.49
N PHE A 110 -3.63 -2.74 16.77
CA PHE A 110 -2.45 -3.22 16.05
C PHE A 110 -1.18 -2.98 16.85
N THR A 111 -0.24 -3.93 16.78
CA THR A 111 1.13 -3.73 17.25
C THR A 111 1.91 -2.82 16.31
N SER A 112 2.99 -2.19 16.79
CA SER A 112 3.83 -1.32 15.94
C SER A 112 4.35 -2.04 14.69
N ALA A 113 4.69 -3.33 14.83
CA ALA A 113 5.14 -4.15 13.72
C ALA A 113 4.03 -4.39 12.69
N GLU A 114 2.79 -4.61 13.12
CA GLU A 114 1.65 -4.78 12.20
C GLU A 114 1.29 -3.48 11.50
N LEU A 115 1.44 -2.32 12.17
CA LEU A 115 1.28 -1.01 11.52
C LEU A 115 2.33 -0.79 10.42
N LEU A 116 3.58 -1.17 10.67
CA LEU A 116 4.65 -1.12 9.65
C LEU A 116 4.38 -2.08 8.48
N ARG A 117 3.86 -3.27 8.76
CA ARG A 117 3.47 -4.20 7.69
C ARG A 117 2.24 -3.76 6.91
N GLY A 118 1.30 -3.06 7.54
CA GLY A 118 0.20 -2.41 6.83
C GLY A 118 0.66 -1.25 5.95
N TYR A 119 1.73 -0.55 6.33
CA TYR A 119 2.40 0.41 5.43
C TYR A 119 3.00 -0.28 4.21
N ILE A 120 3.68 -1.42 4.40
CA ILE A 120 4.22 -2.25 3.30
C ILE A 120 3.09 -2.72 2.37
N GLU A 121 2.00 -3.25 2.94
CA GLU A 121 0.84 -3.73 2.17
C GLU A 121 0.23 -2.59 1.33
N ALA A 122 0.14 -1.37 1.86
CA ALA A 122 -0.32 -0.23 1.09
C ALA A 122 0.59 0.10 -0.11
N LEU A 123 1.92 -0.02 0.03
CA LEU A 123 2.83 0.15 -1.11
C LEU A 123 2.66 -0.96 -2.14
N ASP A 124 2.58 -2.23 -1.71
CA ASP A 124 2.37 -3.38 -2.60
C ASP A 124 1.06 -3.26 -3.40
N GLU A 125 -0.01 -2.80 -2.75
CA GLU A 125 -1.29 -2.60 -3.42
C GLU A 125 -1.24 -1.42 -4.39
N VAL A 126 -0.56 -0.32 -4.05
CA VAL A 126 -0.37 0.79 -4.99
C VAL A 126 0.41 0.35 -6.22
N THR A 127 1.55 -0.33 -6.06
CA THR A 127 2.36 -0.81 -7.20
C THR A 127 1.56 -1.79 -8.04
N SER A 128 0.85 -2.73 -7.42
CA SER A 128 0.01 -3.71 -8.13
C SER A 128 -1.13 -3.05 -8.93
N ASN A 129 -1.79 -2.03 -8.36
CA ASN A 129 -2.86 -1.31 -9.05
C ASN A 129 -2.32 -0.46 -10.22
N ILE A 130 -1.15 0.16 -10.06
CA ILE A 130 -0.47 0.90 -11.14
C ILE A 130 -0.07 -0.05 -12.27
N ASP A 131 0.58 -1.18 -11.96
CA ASP A 131 0.99 -2.18 -12.95
C ASP A 131 -0.21 -2.75 -13.70
N TYR A 132 -1.29 -3.05 -12.98
CA TYR A 132 -2.54 -3.51 -13.58
C TYR A 132 -3.12 -2.46 -14.54
N ALA A 133 -3.21 -1.19 -14.12
CA ALA A 133 -3.71 -0.11 -14.97
C ALA A 133 -2.82 0.11 -16.21
N TYR A 134 -1.49 0.06 -16.02
CA TYR A 134 -0.52 0.19 -17.11
C TYR A 134 -0.65 -0.98 -18.11
N SER A 135 -0.83 -2.21 -17.63
CA SER A 135 -1.07 -3.39 -18.49
C SER A 135 -2.34 -3.24 -19.34
N ARG A 136 -3.33 -2.50 -18.84
CA ARG A 136 -4.56 -2.12 -19.54
C ARG A 136 -4.43 -0.90 -20.42
N LYS A 137 -3.22 -0.35 -20.58
CA LYS A 137 -2.91 0.86 -21.36
C LYS A 137 -3.62 2.10 -20.86
N LEU A 138 -3.91 2.16 -19.55
CA LEU A 138 -4.42 3.36 -18.90
C LEU A 138 -3.27 4.31 -18.58
N ASP A 139 -3.61 5.58 -18.40
CA ASP A 139 -2.65 6.57 -17.93
C ASP A 139 -2.35 6.37 -16.43
N VAL A 140 -1.07 6.23 -16.11
CA VAL A 140 -0.56 5.97 -14.75
C VAL A 140 0.48 6.98 -14.32
N ARG A 141 0.81 7.96 -15.16
CA ARG A 141 1.93 8.88 -14.93
C ARG A 141 1.77 9.65 -13.63
N ASP A 142 0.61 10.25 -13.43
CA ASP A 142 0.31 11.04 -12.22
C ASP A 142 0.42 10.16 -10.96
N SER A 143 -0.07 8.92 -11.01
CA SER A 143 0.04 7.97 -9.89
C SER A 143 1.48 7.55 -9.59
N LEU A 144 2.32 7.39 -10.60
CA LEU A 144 3.76 7.14 -10.42
C LEU A 144 4.48 8.36 -9.83
N GLU A 145 4.15 9.58 -10.25
CA GLU A 145 4.71 10.81 -9.69
C GLU A 145 4.30 10.99 -8.21
N ASP A 146 3.05 10.69 -7.89
CA ASP A 146 2.56 10.70 -6.51
C ASP A 146 3.25 9.63 -5.65
N LEU A 147 3.46 8.40 -6.18
CA LEU A 147 4.19 7.34 -5.48
C LEU A 147 5.68 7.69 -5.24
N GLU A 148 6.34 8.30 -6.24
CA GLU A 148 7.73 8.76 -6.10
C GLU A 148 7.84 9.78 -4.97
N LYS A 149 6.92 10.75 -4.98
CA LYS A 149 6.89 11.79 -3.95
C LYS A 149 6.60 11.18 -2.57
N PHE A 150 5.61 10.29 -2.49
CA PHE A 150 5.19 9.66 -1.25
C PHE A 150 6.36 8.93 -0.57
N THR A 151 7.06 8.07 -1.32
CA THR A 151 8.19 7.31 -0.79
C THR A 151 9.40 8.20 -0.43
N LEU A 152 9.66 9.30 -1.16
CA LEU A 152 10.67 10.29 -0.74
C LEU A 152 10.38 10.92 0.61
N GLU A 153 9.10 11.17 0.90
CA GLU A 153 8.66 11.78 2.16
C GLU A 153 8.70 10.77 3.32
N THR A 154 8.37 9.50 3.07
CA THR A 154 8.20 8.48 4.12
C THR A 154 9.49 7.72 4.46
N ILE A 155 10.44 7.55 3.54
CA ILE A 155 11.75 6.91 3.84
C ILE A 155 12.47 7.58 5.03
N PRO A 156 12.72 8.90 5.05
CA PRO A 156 13.43 9.54 6.16
C PRO A 156 12.63 9.55 7.47
N VAL A 157 11.32 9.34 7.38
CA VAL A 157 10.42 9.20 8.52
C VAL A 157 10.57 7.80 9.14
N LEU A 158 10.58 6.75 8.32
CA LEU A 158 10.79 5.36 8.75
C LEU A 158 12.17 5.20 9.40
N GLU A 159 13.21 5.80 8.83
CA GLU A 159 14.58 5.74 9.37
C GLU A 159 14.72 6.32 10.79
N LYS A 160 13.74 7.10 11.28
CA LYS A 160 13.72 7.66 12.64
C LYS A 160 13.06 6.73 13.66
N PHE A 161 12.37 5.68 13.21
CA PHE A 161 11.67 4.76 14.10
C PHE A 161 12.67 4.00 14.97
N LYS A 162 12.39 3.93 16.27
CA LYS A 162 13.25 3.26 17.26
C LYS A 162 12.57 1.97 17.71
N PRO A 163 12.95 0.80 17.17
CA PRO A 163 12.33 -0.47 17.53
C PRO A 163 12.62 -0.82 19.00
N LYS A 164 11.62 -1.34 19.70
CA LYS A 164 11.71 -1.75 21.11
C LYS A 164 11.98 -3.24 21.29
N ASN A 165 11.76 -4.03 20.26
CA ASN A 165 11.95 -5.48 20.26
C ASN A 165 12.37 -5.97 18.85
N ASP A 166 12.74 -7.24 18.76
CA ASP A 166 13.21 -7.85 17.52
C ASP A 166 12.16 -7.86 16.40
N ILE A 167 10.88 -8.01 16.76
CA ILE A 167 9.76 -8.04 15.81
C ILE A 167 9.62 -6.67 15.14
N GLU A 168 9.66 -5.59 15.94
CA GLU A 168 9.63 -4.23 15.44
C GLU A 168 10.88 -3.90 14.62
N ARG A 169 12.07 -4.42 14.99
CA ARG A 169 13.31 -4.23 14.22
C ARG A 169 13.18 -4.83 12.82
N VAL A 170 12.73 -6.07 12.73
CA VAL A 170 12.54 -6.74 11.43
C VAL A 170 11.49 -6.00 10.60
N ALA A 171 10.36 -5.62 11.20
CA ALA A 171 9.30 -4.93 10.49
C ALA A 171 9.73 -3.54 9.96
N ILE A 172 10.57 -2.79 10.70
CA ILE A 172 11.07 -1.50 10.20
C ILE A 172 12.14 -1.67 9.11
N GLU A 173 13.00 -2.68 9.22
CA GLU A 173 13.97 -3.02 8.18
C GLU A 173 13.25 -3.37 6.86
N GLU A 174 12.24 -4.25 6.93
CA GLU A 174 11.37 -4.61 5.79
C GLU A 174 10.66 -3.37 5.21
N ALA A 175 10.14 -2.47 6.06
CA ALA A 175 9.44 -1.28 5.59
C ALA A 175 10.36 -0.28 4.89
N ILE A 176 11.59 -0.09 5.39
CA ILE A 176 12.60 0.79 4.79
C ILE A 176 13.08 0.20 3.46
N GLU A 177 13.38 -1.10 3.42
CA GLU A 177 13.80 -1.81 2.20
C GLU A 177 12.71 -1.69 1.13
N LYS A 178 11.47 -2.07 1.46
CA LYS A 178 10.33 -1.96 0.56
C LYS A 178 10.15 -0.54 0.02
N ALA A 179 10.22 0.48 0.88
CA ALA A 179 10.06 1.86 0.45
C ALA A 179 11.18 2.33 -0.49
N LYS A 180 12.44 1.91 -0.24
CA LYS A 180 13.59 2.21 -1.11
C LYS A 180 13.51 1.50 -2.45
N ASP A 181 13.11 0.24 -2.46
CA ASP A 181 12.93 -0.54 -3.69
C ASP A 181 11.80 0.05 -4.53
N THR A 182 10.63 0.29 -3.91
CA THR A 182 9.49 0.95 -4.56
C THR A 182 9.91 2.29 -5.16
N GLN A 183 10.73 3.06 -4.45
CA GLN A 183 11.22 4.36 -4.92
C GLN A 183 12.18 4.23 -6.12
N ALA A 184 13.05 3.23 -6.12
CA ALA A 184 13.96 2.97 -7.23
C ALA A 184 13.19 2.50 -8.48
N GLU A 185 12.27 1.56 -8.32
CA GLU A 185 11.42 1.03 -9.39
C GLU A 185 10.52 2.11 -9.98
N THR A 186 9.90 2.93 -9.13
CA THR A 186 9.06 4.06 -9.57
C THR A 186 9.86 5.06 -10.39
N LYS A 187 11.09 5.39 -9.97
CA LYS A 187 11.99 6.26 -10.74
C LYS A 187 12.36 5.68 -12.08
N GLU A 188 12.57 4.37 -12.17
CA GLU A 188 12.83 3.69 -13.43
C GLU A 188 11.60 3.73 -14.34
N ALA A 189 10.41 3.42 -13.81
CA ALA A 189 9.15 3.49 -14.54
C ALA A 189 8.86 4.91 -15.06
N LEU A 190 9.15 5.95 -14.27
CA LEU A 190 8.99 7.34 -14.69
C LEU A 190 9.94 7.76 -15.83
N ARG A 191 11.00 6.99 -16.14
CA ARG A 191 11.84 7.24 -17.32
C ARG A 191 11.22 6.68 -18.60
N SER A 192 10.39 5.64 -18.49
CA SER A 192 9.75 4.97 -19.63
C SER A 192 8.33 5.45 -19.89
N VAL A 193 7.61 5.90 -18.85
CA VAL A 193 6.24 6.40 -18.97
C VAL A 193 6.23 7.90 -19.32
N PRO A 194 5.70 8.31 -20.49
CA PRO A 194 5.68 9.70 -20.91
C PRO A 194 4.76 10.55 -20.03
N LYS A 195 4.99 11.86 -20.00
CA LYS A 195 4.15 12.78 -19.25
C LYS A 195 2.74 12.83 -19.84
N THR A 196 1.72 12.80 -18.99
CA THR A 196 0.32 13.03 -19.39
C THR A 196 0.19 14.40 -20.03
N GLU A 197 -0.31 14.45 -21.27
CA GLU A 197 -0.70 15.71 -21.89
C GLU A 197 -1.91 16.27 -21.15
N LYS A 198 -1.69 17.32 -20.34
CA LYS A 198 -2.80 18.07 -19.73
C LYS A 198 -3.66 18.63 -20.86
N LYS A 199 -4.84 18.04 -21.08
CA LYS A 199 -5.86 18.62 -21.98
C LYS A 199 -6.07 20.07 -21.56
N ARG A 200 -5.60 21.02 -22.38
CA ARG A 200 -5.94 22.44 -22.23
C ARG A 200 -7.46 22.50 -22.17
N LYS A 201 -8.01 23.01 -21.06
CA LYS A 201 -9.42 23.38 -20.99
C LYS A 201 -9.71 24.24 -22.21
N GLN A 202 -10.54 23.74 -23.13
CA GLN A 202 -11.14 24.59 -24.14
C GLN A 202 -11.92 25.65 -23.36
N GLN A 203 -11.48 26.90 -23.46
CA GLN A 203 -12.19 28.07 -22.95
C GLN A 203 -13.49 28.26 -23.71
#